data_AF-Q1GU26-F1
#
_entry.id   AF-Q1GU26-F1
#
_cell.length_a   1.000
_cell.length_b   1.000
_cell.length_c   1.000
_cell.angle_alpha   90.00
_cell.angle_beta   90.00
_cell.angle_gamma   90.00
#
_symmetry.space_group_name_H-M   'P 1'
#
loop_
_entity.id
_entity.type
_entity.pdbx_description
1 polymer ?
#
loop_
_entity_poly.entity_id
_entity_poly.type
_entity_poly.pdbx_seq_one_letter_code
_entity_poly.pdbx_strand_id
1 'polypeptide(L)'
;MDTRKIMLIVGALVIAIGAAFGVNYMMRGAGAPAARAAAAPEITGPMILVATRQLPVGTIVGPDSFRFQPWPKDLVENAYFVKEKTDVNTLVGTVVRHPITAGQPLTQGALVHPNDRGFLAAALGPGMRAITVKVSQEQGVAGFVFPGDRVDVVLTQTIEVEEGSTYPDDQIFTAETIVRNIRVLATDQRYDAEDETGKTPVRTFGSVTLEATPEIAEKIAVAQGMGRLSLALRPLAESAGELDAAIASGEINVPASGGTAAERKMLAQAAARPVASRSSATTGGDVSRFWIPVRGRVTAPRPQQADNRGGYAPANDGRGVSAPTGPVVRVTRGDKMTEVPVGGK
;
A
#
# COMPACT_ATOMS: atom_id res chain seq x y z
N MET A 1 -76.10 -50.68 -38.54
CA MET A 1 -74.84 -51.32 -38.05
C MET A 1 -75.23 -52.50 -37.19
N ASP A 2 -74.60 -53.65 -37.42
CA ASP A 2 -74.92 -54.93 -36.78
C ASP A 2 -74.68 -54.82 -35.25
N THR A 3 -75.68 -55.12 -34.42
CA THR A 3 -75.62 -54.97 -32.95
C THR A 3 -74.46 -55.75 -32.33
N ARG A 4 -74.05 -56.85 -32.96
CA ARG A 4 -72.85 -57.63 -32.60
C ARG A 4 -71.55 -56.86 -32.82
N LYS A 5 -71.44 -56.06 -33.88
CA LYS A 5 -70.27 -55.20 -34.13
C LYS A 5 -70.21 -54.03 -33.16
N ILE A 6 -71.36 -53.46 -32.80
CA ILE A 6 -71.44 -52.37 -31.81
C ILE A 6 -71.03 -52.89 -30.42
N MET A 7 -71.53 -54.06 -29.99
CA MET A 7 -71.12 -54.64 -28.70
C MET A 7 -69.63 -54.99 -28.66
N LEU A 8 -69.06 -55.44 -29.77
CA LEU A 8 -67.63 -55.75 -29.85
C LEU A 8 -66.77 -54.47 -29.74
N ILE A 9 -67.19 -53.38 -30.40
CA ILE A 9 -66.51 -52.08 -30.32
C ILE A 9 -66.60 -51.49 -28.91
N VAL A 10 -67.77 -51.56 -28.26
CA VAL A 10 -67.95 -51.07 -26.89
C VAL A 10 -67.14 -51.90 -25.89
N GLY A 11 -67.11 -53.23 -26.03
CA GLY A 11 -66.27 -54.10 -25.21
C GLY A 11 -64.78 -53.79 -25.36
N ALA A 12 -64.30 -53.58 -26.59
CA ALA A 12 -62.91 -53.20 -26.85
C ALA A 12 -62.56 -51.82 -26.26
N LEU A 13 -63.49 -50.85 -26.31
CA LEU A 13 -63.30 -49.52 -25.73
C LEU A 13 -63.13 -49.59 -24.20
N VAL A 14 -63.95 -50.38 -23.51
CA VAL A 14 -63.89 -50.52 -22.05
C VAL A 14 -62.57 -51.15 -21.62
N ILE A 15 -62.09 -52.16 -22.34
CA ILE A 15 -60.79 -52.80 -22.07
C ILE A 15 -59.64 -51.81 -22.30
N ALA A 16 -59.68 -51.01 -23.37
CA ALA A 16 -58.67 -50.02 -23.66
C ALA A 16 -58.59 -48.93 -22.58
N ILE A 17 -59.75 -48.45 -22.10
CA ILE A 17 -59.82 -47.46 -21.01
C ILE A 17 -59.30 -48.05 -19.70
N GLY A 18 -59.67 -49.29 -19.37
CA GLY A 18 -59.20 -49.99 -18.18
C GLY A 18 -57.68 -50.19 -18.18
N ALA A 19 -57.11 -50.59 -19.32
CA ALA A 19 -55.66 -50.75 -19.47
C ALA A 19 -54.92 -49.41 -19.35
N ALA A 20 -55.44 -48.34 -19.98
CA ALA A 20 -54.85 -47.01 -19.89
C ALA A 20 -54.84 -46.47 -18.45
N PHE A 21 -55.93 -46.68 -17.70
CA PHE A 21 -55.99 -46.30 -16.29
C PHE A 21 -55.06 -47.14 -15.41
N GLY A 22 -54.95 -48.45 -15.67
CA GLY A 22 -54.03 -49.33 -14.95
C GLY A 22 -52.57 -48.94 -15.13
N VAL A 23 -52.15 -48.65 -16.38
CA VAL A 23 -50.80 -48.18 -16.68
C VAL A 23 -50.52 -46.82 -16.06
N ASN A 24 -51.46 -45.87 -16.15
CA ASN A 24 -51.32 -44.54 -15.54
C ASN A 24 -51.24 -44.61 -14.00
N TYR A 25 -52.00 -45.51 -13.36
CA TYR A 25 -51.93 -45.73 -11.91
C TYR A 25 -50.57 -46.32 -11.50
N MET A 26 -50.07 -47.30 -12.27
CA MET A 26 -48.77 -47.91 -12.00
C MET A 26 -47.60 -46.94 -12.26
N MET A 27 -47.67 -46.11 -13.30
CA MET A 27 -46.65 -45.09 -13.59
C MET A 27 -46.68 -43.92 -12.61
N ARG A 28 -47.84 -43.57 -12.03
CA ARG A 28 -47.92 -42.55 -10.97
C ARG A 28 -47.43 -43.06 -9.61
N GLY A 29 -47.49 -44.37 -9.35
CA GLY A 29 -46.92 -45.02 -8.16
C GLY A 29 -45.42 -45.32 -8.27
N ALA A 30 -44.92 -45.51 -9.49
CA ALA A 30 -43.49 -45.58 -9.77
C ALA A 30 -42.92 -44.15 -9.85
N GLY A 31 -42.76 -43.50 -8.70
CA GLY A 31 -41.92 -42.31 -8.60
C GLY A 31 -40.59 -42.63 -9.29
N ALA A 32 -40.20 -41.81 -10.28
CA ALA A 32 -38.89 -41.91 -10.90
C ALA A 32 -37.87 -42.09 -9.77
N PRO A 33 -36.91 -43.03 -9.87
CA PRO A 33 -35.89 -43.16 -8.84
C PRO A 33 -35.30 -41.78 -8.68
N ALA A 34 -35.61 -41.12 -7.56
CA ALA A 34 -35.02 -39.86 -7.24
C ALA A 34 -33.54 -40.18 -7.30
N ALA A 35 -32.86 -39.64 -8.32
CA ALA A 35 -31.42 -39.61 -8.33
C ALA A 35 -31.09 -38.94 -7.01
N ARG A 36 -30.77 -39.75 -6.00
CA ARG A 36 -30.08 -39.30 -4.81
C ARG A 36 -28.87 -38.66 -5.43
N ALA A 37 -28.89 -37.34 -5.53
CA ALA A 37 -27.67 -36.57 -5.64
C ALA A 37 -26.79 -37.18 -4.56
N ALA A 38 -25.82 -37.99 -4.97
CA ALA A 38 -24.82 -38.49 -4.07
C ALA A 38 -24.32 -37.22 -3.38
N ALA A 39 -24.58 -37.12 -2.08
CA ALA A 39 -24.07 -36.02 -1.29
C ALA A 39 -22.61 -35.88 -1.70
N ALA A 40 -22.22 -34.69 -2.18
CA ALA A 40 -20.85 -34.45 -2.61
C ALA A 40 -19.94 -35.06 -1.54
N PRO A 41 -19.02 -35.97 -1.89
CA PRO A 41 -18.31 -36.76 -0.89
C PRO A 41 -17.75 -35.81 0.15
N GLU A 42 -18.17 -35.98 1.40
CA GLU A 42 -17.65 -35.16 2.50
C GLU A 42 -16.14 -35.38 2.49
N ILE A 43 -15.39 -34.34 2.10
CA ILE A 43 -13.93 -34.40 2.01
C ILE A 43 -13.43 -34.56 3.45
N THR A 44 -13.33 -35.81 3.90
CA THR A 44 -12.79 -36.20 5.18
C THR A 44 -11.33 -36.55 4.93
N GLY A 45 -10.45 -35.59 5.18
CA GLY A 45 -9.03 -35.79 5.01
C GLY A 45 -8.20 -34.77 5.78
N PRO A 46 -6.86 -34.90 5.72
CA PRO A 46 -5.96 -34.03 6.47
C PRO A 46 -6.22 -32.55 6.16
N MET A 47 -6.13 -31.73 7.20
CA MET A 47 -6.27 -30.28 7.07
C MET A 47 -4.96 -29.70 6.56
N ILE A 48 -4.97 -29.08 5.39
CA ILE A 48 -3.81 -28.39 4.81
C ILE A 48 -3.98 -26.88 4.86
N LEU A 49 -2.87 -26.14 4.81
CA LEU A 49 -2.91 -24.69 4.68
C LEU A 49 -3.20 -24.26 3.25
N VAL A 50 -4.17 -23.36 3.11
CA VAL A 50 -4.61 -22.78 1.84
C VAL A 50 -4.64 -21.27 1.96
N ALA A 51 -4.22 -20.57 0.91
CA ALA A 51 -4.20 -19.11 0.88
C ALA A 51 -5.63 -18.55 0.92
N THR A 52 -5.88 -17.56 1.78
CA THR A 52 -7.18 -16.87 1.87
C THR A 52 -7.33 -15.79 0.80
N ARG A 53 -6.21 -15.22 0.37
CA ARG A 53 -6.11 -14.14 -0.62
C ARG A 53 -4.96 -14.41 -1.61
N GLN A 54 -4.89 -13.60 -2.67
CA GLN A 54 -3.72 -13.62 -3.55
C GLN A 54 -2.50 -13.11 -2.78
N LEU A 55 -1.40 -13.86 -2.84
CA LEU A 55 -0.11 -13.54 -2.23
C LEU A 55 0.94 -13.40 -3.34
N PRO A 56 1.23 -12.17 -3.80
CA PRO A 56 2.32 -11.90 -4.74
C PRO A 56 3.71 -12.24 -4.17
N VAL A 57 4.71 -12.37 -5.05
CA VAL A 57 6.13 -12.47 -4.65
C VAL A 57 6.54 -11.29 -3.76
N GLY A 58 7.32 -11.56 -2.73
CA GLY A 58 7.78 -10.56 -1.75
C GLY A 58 6.74 -10.17 -0.70
N THR A 59 5.58 -10.83 -0.68
CA THR A 59 4.58 -10.64 0.38
C THR A 59 5.03 -11.34 1.65
N ILE A 60 5.01 -10.62 2.77
CA ILE A 60 5.19 -11.20 4.10
C ILE A 60 3.86 -11.84 4.53
N VAL A 61 3.91 -13.10 4.96
CA VAL A 61 2.75 -13.89 5.35
C VAL A 61 2.32 -13.51 6.76
N GLY A 62 1.07 -13.07 6.90
CA GLY A 62 0.43 -12.79 8.19
C GLY A 62 -0.52 -13.92 8.64
N PRO A 63 -1.06 -13.84 9.87
CA PRO A 63 -2.01 -14.83 10.40
C PRO A 63 -3.31 -14.94 9.59
N ASP A 64 -3.68 -13.86 8.89
CA ASP A 64 -4.88 -13.74 8.06
C ASP A 64 -4.70 -14.32 6.64
N SER A 65 -3.46 -14.66 6.27
CA SER A 65 -3.07 -14.95 4.89
C SER A 65 -3.36 -16.39 4.47
N PHE A 66 -3.66 -17.27 5.43
CA PHE A 66 -3.95 -18.68 5.21
C PHE A 66 -5.04 -19.19 6.15
N ARG A 67 -5.64 -20.32 5.80
CA ARG A 67 -6.56 -21.08 6.65
C ARG A 67 -6.36 -22.57 6.45
N PHE A 68 -6.77 -23.36 7.43
CA PHE A 68 -6.85 -24.80 7.26
C PHE A 68 -8.09 -25.19 6.46
N GLN A 69 -7.93 -26.08 5.48
CA GLN A 69 -9.01 -26.62 4.67
C GLN A 69 -8.86 -28.15 4.57
N PRO A 70 -9.97 -28.92 4.68
CA PRO A 70 -9.91 -30.35 4.47
C PRO A 70 -9.50 -30.66 3.02
N TRP A 71 -8.57 -31.60 2.87
CA TRP A 71 -8.05 -32.01 1.57
C TRP A 71 -8.14 -33.52 1.38
N PRO A 72 -8.45 -34.02 0.17
CA PRO A 72 -8.48 -35.46 -0.09
C PRO A 72 -7.13 -36.09 0.23
N LYS A 73 -7.13 -37.15 1.05
CA LYS A 73 -5.91 -37.80 1.56
C LYS A 73 -4.96 -38.24 0.44
N ASP A 74 -5.53 -38.73 -0.67
CA ASP A 74 -4.78 -39.23 -1.83
C ASP A 74 -4.09 -38.12 -2.63
N LEU A 75 -4.46 -36.85 -2.41
CA LEU A 75 -3.91 -35.67 -3.08
C LEU A 75 -3.04 -34.80 -2.15
N VAL A 76 -2.75 -35.26 -0.94
CA VAL A 76 -1.85 -34.56 -0.02
C VAL A 76 -0.41 -34.87 -0.40
N GLU A 77 0.28 -33.88 -0.94
CA GLU A 77 1.71 -33.97 -1.25
C GLU A 77 2.57 -33.60 -0.05
N ASN A 78 3.78 -34.16 0.02
CA ASN A 78 4.76 -33.84 1.07
C ASN A 78 5.15 -32.36 1.12
N ALA A 79 5.01 -31.65 0.00
CA ALA A 79 5.28 -30.23 -0.09
C ALA A 79 4.26 -29.37 0.67
N TYR A 80 3.08 -29.90 1.03
CA TYR A 80 2.02 -29.13 1.67
C TYR A 80 2.19 -29.06 3.19
N PHE A 81 1.79 -27.92 3.75
CA PHE A 81 1.71 -27.76 5.19
C PHE A 81 0.45 -28.41 5.74
N VAL A 82 0.62 -29.51 6.49
CA VAL A 82 -0.46 -30.26 7.15
C VAL A 82 -0.56 -29.84 8.62
N LYS A 83 -1.79 -29.64 9.11
CA LYS A 83 -2.10 -29.15 10.48
C LYS A 83 -1.37 -29.89 11.59
N GLU A 84 -1.22 -31.21 11.47
CA GLU A 84 -0.61 -32.06 12.50
C GLU A 84 0.91 -31.86 12.63
N LYS A 85 1.57 -31.36 11.57
CA LYS A 85 3.04 -31.24 11.48
C LYS A 85 3.52 -29.80 11.41
N THR A 86 2.61 -28.84 11.34
CA THR A 86 2.93 -27.44 11.06
C THR A 86 2.55 -26.56 12.23
N ASP A 87 3.54 -25.91 12.83
CA ASP A 87 3.29 -24.80 13.75
C ASP A 87 3.05 -23.52 12.94
N VAL A 88 1.84 -22.99 13.06
CA VAL A 88 1.39 -21.78 12.37
C VAL A 88 2.25 -20.57 12.71
N ASN A 89 2.75 -20.48 13.95
CA ASN A 89 3.55 -19.33 14.38
C ASN A 89 4.89 -19.23 13.62
N THR A 90 5.42 -20.36 13.15
CA THR A 90 6.67 -20.40 12.37
C THR A 90 6.50 -19.91 10.93
N LEU A 91 5.25 -19.82 10.45
CA LEU A 91 4.92 -19.35 9.11
C LEU A 91 4.63 -17.85 9.05
N VAL A 92 4.22 -17.26 10.17
CA VAL A 92 4.02 -15.82 10.27
C VAL A 92 5.38 -15.13 10.15
N GLY A 93 5.47 -14.12 9.27
CA GLY A 93 6.73 -13.44 8.97
C GLY A 93 7.58 -14.11 7.88
N THR A 94 7.17 -15.26 7.37
CA THR A 94 7.78 -15.84 6.16
C THR A 94 7.43 -15.03 4.92
N VAL A 95 8.23 -15.17 3.87
CA VAL A 95 8.08 -14.40 2.63
C VAL A 95 7.72 -15.32 1.47
N VAL A 96 6.80 -14.86 0.63
CA VAL A 96 6.36 -15.57 -0.56
C VAL A 96 7.39 -15.46 -1.68
N ARG A 97 7.96 -16.60 -2.08
CA ARG A 97 8.94 -16.72 -3.18
C ARG A 97 8.29 -16.79 -4.55
N HIS A 98 7.15 -17.46 -4.63
CA HIS A 98 6.41 -17.70 -5.86
C HIS A 98 4.96 -17.26 -5.66
N PRO A 99 4.32 -16.60 -6.64
CA PRO A 99 2.99 -16.05 -6.45
C PRO A 99 1.97 -17.16 -6.14
N ILE A 100 1.16 -16.97 -5.10
CA ILE A 100 0.13 -17.91 -4.66
C ILE A 100 -1.24 -17.27 -4.86
N THR A 101 -2.17 -17.99 -5.48
CA THR A 101 -3.54 -17.49 -5.70
C THR A 101 -4.45 -17.86 -4.53
N ALA A 102 -5.51 -17.08 -4.27
CA ALA A 102 -6.51 -17.43 -3.27
C ALA A 102 -7.08 -18.83 -3.53
N GLY A 103 -7.18 -19.66 -2.49
CA GLY A 103 -7.65 -21.04 -2.59
C GLY A 103 -6.57 -22.06 -2.98
N GLN A 104 -5.34 -21.62 -3.26
CA GLN A 104 -4.22 -22.52 -3.57
C GLN A 104 -3.54 -23.04 -2.28
N PRO A 105 -3.13 -24.33 -2.24
CA PRO A 105 -2.31 -24.87 -1.15
C PRO A 105 -0.99 -24.13 -0.97
N LEU A 106 -0.62 -23.85 0.28
CA LEU A 106 0.71 -23.34 0.61
C LEU A 106 1.70 -24.51 0.58
N THR A 107 2.84 -24.29 -0.09
CA THR A 107 3.91 -25.28 -0.20
C THR A 107 5.17 -24.80 0.49
N GLN A 108 5.96 -25.74 1.02
CA GLN A 108 7.24 -25.45 1.68
C GLN A 108 8.20 -24.69 0.75
N GLY A 109 8.23 -25.00 -0.55
CA GLY A 109 9.09 -24.30 -1.52
C GLY A 109 8.60 -22.91 -1.95
N ALA A 110 7.34 -22.55 -1.64
CA ALA A 110 6.78 -21.25 -1.98
C ALA A 110 7.03 -20.19 -0.88
N LEU A 111 7.44 -20.61 0.32
CA LEU A 111 7.77 -19.72 1.44
C LEU A 111 9.27 -19.74 1.71
N VAL A 112 9.79 -18.61 2.18
CA VAL A 112 11.18 -18.46 2.63
C VAL A 112 11.14 -17.99 4.08
N HIS A 113 11.84 -18.68 4.97
CA HIS A 113 11.89 -18.31 6.37
C HIS A 113 12.90 -17.17 6.62
N PRO A 114 12.71 -16.33 7.66
CA PRO A 114 13.61 -15.22 7.97
C PRO A 114 15.11 -15.58 8.04
N ASN A 115 15.43 -16.82 8.42
CA ASN A 115 16.81 -17.31 8.54
C ASN A 115 17.34 -18.02 7.29
N ASP A 116 16.53 -18.17 6.24
CA ASP A 116 16.93 -18.87 5.02
C ASP A 116 17.80 -17.98 4.14
N ARG A 117 18.74 -18.61 3.43
CA ARG A 117 19.54 -17.93 2.40
C ARG A 117 18.61 -17.39 1.32
N GLY A 118 18.68 -16.08 1.10
CA GLY A 118 17.88 -15.40 0.09
C GLY A 118 16.51 -14.92 0.58
N PHE A 119 16.20 -14.96 1.89
CA PHE A 119 15.00 -14.36 2.47
C PHE A 119 14.81 -12.90 2.06
N LEU A 120 15.83 -12.07 2.29
CA LEU A 120 15.79 -10.65 1.91
C LEU A 120 15.63 -10.46 0.40
N ALA A 121 16.27 -11.31 -0.41
CA ALA A 121 16.14 -11.24 -1.86
C ALA A 121 14.73 -11.64 -2.34
N ALA A 122 14.11 -12.63 -1.70
CA ALA A 122 12.74 -13.04 -1.98
C ALA A 122 11.71 -12.00 -1.52
N ALA A 123 12.04 -11.20 -0.50
CA ALA A 123 11.18 -10.15 0.03
C ALA A 123 11.08 -8.94 -0.90
N LEU A 124 12.10 -8.73 -1.74
CA LEU A 124 12.17 -7.57 -2.63
C LEU A 124 11.16 -7.65 -3.78
N GLY A 125 10.46 -6.54 -3.98
CA GLY A 125 9.68 -6.30 -5.19
C GLY A 125 10.57 -6.15 -6.43
N PRO A 126 10.02 -6.37 -7.64
CA PRO A 126 10.76 -6.20 -8.88
C PRO A 126 11.36 -4.79 -9.00
N GLY A 127 12.66 -4.70 -9.26
CA GLY A 127 13.37 -3.44 -9.42
C GLY A 127 13.72 -2.71 -8.11
N MET A 128 13.41 -3.29 -6.96
CA MET A 128 13.73 -2.74 -5.64
C MET A 128 15.06 -3.29 -5.10
N ARG A 129 15.64 -2.60 -4.13
CA ARG A 129 16.90 -2.93 -3.46
C ARG A 129 16.72 -2.83 -1.95
N ALA A 130 17.41 -3.69 -1.21
CA ALA A 130 17.47 -3.62 0.24
C ALA A 130 18.61 -2.67 0.65
N ILE A 131 18.31 -1.71 1.51
CA ILE A 131 19.32 -0.83 2.13
C ILE A 131 19.15 -0.82 3.64
N THR A 132 20.24 -1.00 4.37
CA THR A 132 20.21 -1.03 5.84
C THR A 132 20.60 0.33 6.40
N VAL A 133 19.72 0.89 7.22
CA VAL A 133 19.98 2.11 7.97
C VAL A 133 20.25 1.80 9.44
N LYS A 134 21.32 2.40 9.98
CA LYS A 134 21.60 2.36 11.42
C LYS A 134 20.72 3.38 12.12
N VAL A 135 20.01 2.94 13.16
CA VAL A 135 19.13 3.77 13.97
C VAL A 135 19.33 3.43 15.44
N SER A 136 19.29 4.42 16.33
CA SER A 136 19.18 4.13 17.77
C SER A 136 17.76 3.64 18.08
N GLN A 137 17.54 3.17 19.31
CA GLN A 137 16.21 2.75 19.76
C GLN A 137 15.18 3.89 19.62
N GLU A 138 15.57 5.12 19.94
CA GLU A 138 14.71 6.30 19.81
C GLU A 138 14.46 6.65 18.33
N GLN A 139 15.50 6.57 17.49
CA GLN A 139 15.38 6.85 16.06
C GLN A 139 14.54 5.80 15.31
N GLY A 140 14.42 4.57 15.84
CA GLY A 140 13.67 3.47 15.27
C GLY A 140 12.25 3.30 15.85
N VAL A 141 11.62 4.37 16.33
CA VAL A 141 10.28 4.34 16.95
C VAL A 141 10.21 3.35 18.11
N ALA A 142 11.23 3.34 18.98
CA ALA A 142 11.35 2.48 20.16
C ALA A 142 11.20 0.97 19.89
N GLY A 143 11.40 0.52 18.66
CA GLY A 143 11.25 -0.89 18.29
C GLY A 143 9.84 -1.33 17.93
N PHE A 144 8.90 -0.40 17.76
CA PHE A 144 7.54 -0.71 17.29
C PHE A 144 7.43 -0.85 15.77
N VAL A 145 8.55 -0.81 15.05
CA VAL A 145 8.60 -1.04 13.61
C VAL A 145 8.82 -2.52 13.35
N PHE A 146 7.90 -3.14 12.62
CA PHE A 146 7.95 -4.55 12.24
C PHE A 146 8.15 -4.73 10.74
N PRO A 147 8.70 -5.88 10.30
CA PRO A 147 8.72 -6.25 8.89
C PRO A 147 7.32 -6.17 8.26
N GLY A 148 7.20 -5.45 7.15
CA GLY A 148 5.94 -5.18 6.47
C GLY A 148 5.36 -3.79 6.72
N ASP A 149 5.80 -3.12 7.78
CA ASP A 149 5.37 -1.75 8.08
C ASP A 149 5.88 -0.75 7.04
N ARG A 150 5.20 0.40 7.00
CA ARG A 150 5.58 1.56 6.19
C ARG A 150 6.10 2.66 7.09
N VAL A 151 7.22 3.25 6.71
CA VAL A 151 7.84 4.34 7.45
C VAL A 151 8.21 5.49 6.51
N ASP A 152 8.38 6.67 7.08
CA ASP A 152 9.08 7.79 6.46
C ASP A 152 10.49 7.89 7.06
N VAL A 153 11.46 8.33 6.26
CA VAL A 153 12.84 8.53 6.70
C VAL A 153 13.09 10.03 6.84
N VAL A 154 13.48 10.44 8.04
CA VAL A 154 13.78 11.82 8.38
C VAL A 154 15.29 11.97 8.59
N LEU A 155 15.90 12.88 7.85
CA LEU A 155 17.28 13.31 8.03
C LEU A 155 17.30 14.47 9.01
N THR A 156 18.15 14.39 10.03
CA THR A 156 18.50 15.52 10.90
C THR A 156 19.98 15.82 10.72
N GLN A 157 20.31 17.08 10.47
CA GLN A 157 21.69 17.50 10.25
C GLN A 157 21.93 18.89 10.84
N THR A 158 23.19 19.13 11.19
CA THR A 158 23.70 20.41 11.66
C THR A 158 24.61 20.96 10.57
N ILE A 159 24.29 22.16 10.09
CA ILE A 159 25.00 22.82 9.01
C ILE A 159 25.80 23.96 9.63
N GLU A 160 27.12 23.94 9.48
CA GLU A 160 27.97 25.06 9.88
C GLU A 160 27.74 26.24 8.95
N VAL A 161 27.68 27.43 9.54
CA VAL A 161 27.42 28.69 8.85
C VAL A 161 28.71 29.48 8.74
N GLU A 162 28.99 30.00 7.54
CA GLU A 162 30.19 30.80 7.31
C GLU A 162 30.14 32.13 8.08
N GLU A 163 31.29 32.52 8.62
CA GLU A 163 31.46 33.76 9.38
C GLU A 163 31.11 34.98 8.50
N GLY A 164 30.17 35.82 8.94
CA GLY A 164 29.66 36.96 8.18
C GLY A 164 28.39 36.69 7.35
N SER A 165 27.80 35.50 7.45
CA SER A 165 26.47 35.25 6.87
C SER A 165 25.38 36.09 7.56
N THR A 166 24.18 36.13 6.96
CA THR A 166 23.00 36.75 7.59
C THR A 166 22.43 35.92 8.74
N TYR A 167 22.91 34.68 8.98
CA TYR A 167 22.48 33.87 10.11
C TYR A 167 23.20 34.28 11.40
N PRO A 168 22.50 34.34 12.55
CA PRO A 168 23.06 34.84 13.80
C PRO A 168 23.90 33.80 14.54
N ASP A 169 23.70 32.52 14.21
CA ASP A 169 24.33 31.37 14.83
C ASP A 169 25.33 30.75 13.86
N ASP A 170 26.43 30.22 14.39
CA ASP A 170 27.46 29.52 13.62
C ASP A 170 26.97 28.16 13.09
N GLN A 171 25.77 27.73 13.49
CA GLN A 171 25.19 26.43 13.13
C GLN A 171 23.67 26.52 12.92
N ILE A 172 23.18 25.81 11.91
CA ILE A 172 21.75 25.63 11.64
C ILE A 172 21.38 24.17 11.85
N PHE A 173 20.40 23.92 12.71
CA PHE A 173 19.77 22.61 12.84
C PHE A 173 18.62 22.48 11.84
N THR A 174 18.62 21.41 11.07
CA THR A 174 17.58 21.12 10.09
C THR A 174 17.07 19.69 10.24
N ALA A 175 15.79 19.51 9.98
CA ALA A 175 15.14 18.21 9.86
C ALA A 175 14.38 18.16 8.53
N GLU A 176 14.57 17.09 7.77
CA GLU A 176 14.00 16.92 6.44
C GLU A 176 13.46 15.50 6.25
N THR A 177 12.20 15.35 5.82
CA THR A 177 11.70 14.04 5.39
C THR A 177 12.19 13.74 3.98
N ILE A 178 13.22 12.90 3.86
CA ILE A 178 13.92 12.63 2.59
C ILE A 178 13.26 11.52 1.76
N VAL A 179 12.54 10.60 2.42
CA VAL A 179 11.84 9.49 1.77
C VAL A 179 10.55 9.26 2.52
N ARG A 180 9.45 9.07 1.79
CA ARG A 180 8.15 8.72 2.37
C ARG A 180 7.68 7.35 1.92
N ASN A 181 6.86 6.72 2.74
CA ASN A 181 6.16 5.47 2.47
C ASN A 181 7.07 4.30 2.06
N ILE A 182 8.24 4.18 2.68
CA ILE A 182 9.17 3.09 2.43
C ILE A 182 8.79 1.86 3.25
N ARG A 183 8.83 0.68 2.62
CA ARG A 183 8.52 -0.58 3.28
C ARG A 183 9.72 -1.09 4.07
N VAL A 184 9.47 -1.58 5.28
CA VAL A 184 10.46 -2.23 6.12
C VAL A 184 10.51 -3.73 5.79
N LEU A 185 11.71 -4.23 5.50
CA LEU A 185 11.96 -5.64 5.18
C LEU A 185 12.39 -6.44 6.41
N ALA A 186 13.23 -5.85 7.25
CA ALA A 186 13.76 -6.49 8.45
C ALA A 186 14.16 -5.45 9.48
N THR A 187 14.13 -5.83 10.75
CA THR A 187 14.71 -5.09 11.87
C THR A 187 15.71 -5.98 12.58
N ASP A 188 16.75 -5.40 13.17
CA ASP A 188 17.78 -6.09 13.96
C ASP A 188 17.27 -6.58 15.32
N GLN A 189 15.95 -6.68 15.50
CA GLN A 189 15.34 -7.18 16.71
C GLN A 189 15.39 -8.70 16.71
N ARG A 190 16.59 -9.24 16.93
CA ARG A 190 16.68 -10.56 17.54
C ARG A 190 16.08 -10.45 18.94
N TYR A 191 14.85 -10.95 19.09
CA TYR A 191 14.45 -11.57 20.34
C TYR A 191 15.32 -12.80 20.51
N ASP A 192 16.56 -12.63 20.98
CA ASP A 192 17.36 -13.76 21.42
C ASP A 192 16.64 -14.31 22.67
N ALA A 193 15.97 -15.45 22.48
CA ALA A 193 15.84 -16.42 23.55
C ALA A 193 17.25 -16.69 24.08
N GLU A 194 17.38 -16.64 25.40
CA GLU A 194 18.61 -16.71 26.18
C GLU A 194 19.72 -17.55 25.54
N ASP A 195 20.94 -17.01 25.42
CA ASP A 195 22.13 -17.83 25.17
C ASP A 195 22.24 -18.93 26.24
N GLU A 196 22.84 -20.09 25.92
CA GLU A 196 23.10 -21.24 26.82
C GLU A 196 23.84 -20.91 28.14
N THR A 197 24.22 -19.65 28.36
CA THR A 197 24.88 -19.14 29.57
C THR A 197 24.00 -18.19 30.40
N GLY A 198 22.72 -18.00 30.06
CA GLY A 198 21.77 -17.20 30.84
C GLY A 198 22.08 -15.71 30.89
N LYS A 199 22.89 -15.20 29.96
CA LYS A 199 23.22 -13.77 29.85
C LYS A 199 22.69 -13.23 28.54
N THR A 200 21.74 -12.31 28.62
CA THR A 200 21.23 -11.58 27.46
C THR A 200 22.34 -10.65 26.94
N PRO A 201 22.90 -10.86 25.73
CA PRO A 201 23.81 -9.88 25.16
C PRO A 201 23.01 -8.59 24.92
N VAL A 202 23.41 -7.51 25.59
CA VAL A 202 22.87 -6.17 25.37
C VAL A 202 23.30 -5.74 23.97
N ARG A 203 22.51 -6.05 22.94
CA ARG A 203 22.73 -5.53 21.60
C ARG A 203 22.14 -4.12 21.53
N THR A 204 23.03 -3.13 21.63
CA THR A 204 22.74 -1.68 21.61
C THR A 204 22.59 -1.09 20.21
N PHE A 205 22.64 -1.89 19.15
CA PHE A 205 22.54 -1.41 17.78
C PHE A 205 21.20 -1.80 17.16
N GLY A 206 20.38 -0.81 16.85
CA GLY A 206 19.22 -0.97 15.98
C GLY A 206 19.65 -0.80 14.53
N SER A 207 19.31 -1.76 13.68
CA SER A 207 19.37 -1.56 12.23
C SER A 207 18.04 -1.93 11.61
N VAL A 208 17.65 -1.17 10.58
CA VAL A 208 16.40 -1.39 9.86
C VAL A 208 16.74 -1.51 8.39
N THR A 209 16.28 -2.58 7.77
CA THR A 209 16.45 -2.83 6.34
C THR A 209 15.20 -2.37 5.61
N LEU A 210 15.39 -1.45 4.67
CA LEU A 210 14.34 -0.77 3.93
C LEU A 210 14.35 -1.22 2.47
N GLU A 211 13.16 -1.28 1.86
CA GLU A 211 12.98 -1.54 0.44
C GLU A 211 12.96 -0.25 -0.37
N ALA A 212 14.06 0.07 -1.06
CA ALA A 212 14.23 1.30 -1.81
C ALA A 212 14.33 1.05 -3.32
N THR A 213 13.95 2.04 -4.14
CA THR A 213 14.38 2.06 -5.54
C THR A 213 15.88 2.34 -5.62
N PRO A 214 16.54 2.05 -6.75
CA PRO A 214 17.91 2.48 -7.03
C PRO A 214 18.25 3.91 -6.58
N GLU A 215 17.45 4.88 -7.02
CA GLU A 215 17.65 6.30 -6.75
C GLU A 215 17.44 6.63 -5.27
N ILE A 216 16.42 6.04 -4.64
CA ILE A 216 16.15 6.25 -3.21
C ILE A 216 17.29 5.66 -2.36
N ALA A 217 17.85 4.52 -2.74
CA ALA A 217 18.99 3.92 -2.04
C ALA A 217 20.22 4.84 -2.08
N GLU A 218 20.49 5.47 -3.23
CA GLU A 218 21.56 6.47 -3.36
C GLU A 218 21.30 7.70 -2.47
N LYS A 219 20.07 8.22 -2.46
CA LYS A 219 19.67 9.35 -1.58
C LYS A 219 19.83 9.02 -0.10
N ILE A 220 19.40 7.84 0.34
CA ILE A 220 19.57 7.38 1.72
C ILE A 220 21.06 7.25 2.07
N ALA A 221 21.88 6.69 1.17
CA ALA A 221 23.31 6.54 1.40
C ALA A 221 24.02 7.90 1.58
N VAL A 222 23.67 8.90 0.77
CA VAL A 222 24.17 10.28 0.93
C VAL A 222 23.71 10.87 2.26
N ALA A 223 22.42 10.73 2.59
CA ALA A 223 21.85 11.26 3.82
C ALA A 223 22.49 10.64 5.09
N GLN A 224 22.87 9.36 5.05
CA GLN A 224 23.62 8.72 6.14
C GLN A 224 24.99 9.35 6.38
N GLY A 225 25.62 9.90 5.34
CA GLY A 225 26.88 10.65 5.47
C GLY A 225 26.69 12.09 5.95
N MET A 226 25.54 12.69 5.66
CA MET A 226 25.23 14.08 6.02
C MET A 226 24.80 14.26 7.48
N GLY A 227 24.13 13.27 8.07
CA GLY A 227 23.56 13.44 9.40
C GLY A 227 22.97 12.17 9.99
N ARG A 228 22.05 12.34 10.95
CA ARG A 228 21.36 11.23 11.63
C ARG A 228 20.02 10.96 10.98
N LEU A 229 19.75 9.69 10.71
CA LEU A 229 18.45 9.24 10.20
C LEU A 229 17.55 8.78 11.35
N SER A 230 16.28 9.15 11.26
CA SER A 230 15.20 8.64 12.11
C SER A 230 14.02 8.17 11.27
N LEU A 231 13.21 7.29 11.85
CA LEU A 231 12.06 6.69 11.20
C LEU A 231 10.78 7.25 11.82
N ALA A 232 9.79 7.54 10.99
CA ALA A 232 8.44 7.85 11.42
C ALA A 232 7.49 6.76 10.90
N LEU A 233 6.84 6.02 11.81
CA LEU A 233 5.92 4.94 11.46
C LEU A 233 4.63 5.50 10.86
N ARG A 234 4.22 4.99 9.70
CA ARG A 234 2.96 5.36 9.04
C ARG A 234 1.81 4.48 9.55
N PRO A 235 0.59 5.04 9.68
CA PRO A 235 -0.58 4.26 10.05
C PRO A 235 -0.93 3.24 8.95
N LEU A 236 -1.49 2.09 9.36
CA LEU A 236 -1.94 1.03 8.43
C LEU A 236 -3.09 1.48 7.51
N ALA A 237 -3.91 2.43 7.97
CA ALA A 237 -4.95 3.06 7.18
C ALA A 237 -4.47 4.45 6.75
N GLU A 238 -4.20 4.62 5.47
CA GLU A 238 -3.86 5.91 4.89
C GLU A 238 -5.10 6.81 4.94
N SER A 239 -4.95 8.04 5.43
CA SER A 239 -6.09 8.97 5.49
C SER A 239 -6.43 9.46 4.08
N ALA A 240 -7.73 9.60 3.77
CA ALA A 240 -8.19 10.11 2.48
C ALA A 240 -7.50 11.43 2.08
N GLY A 241 -7.09 12.26 3.06
CA GLY A 241 -6.38 13.51 2.84
C GLY A 241 -4.96 13.37 2.27
N GLU A 242 -4.24 12.27 2.52
CA GLU A 242 -2.92 12.04 1.91
C GLU A 242 -3.04 11.62 0.44
N LEU A 243 -4.04 10.79 0.13
CA LEU A 243 -4.38 10.42 -1.24
C LEU A 243 -4.83 11.66 -2.03
N ASP A 244 -5.69 12.49 -1.45
CA ASP A 244 -6.13 13.75 -2.06
C ASP A 244 -4.96 14.72 -2.29
N ALA A 245 -4.02 14.81 -1.34
CA ALA A 245 -2.80 15.61 -1.48
C ALA A 245 -1.88 15.07 -2.58
N ALA A 246 -1.75 13.74 -2.73
CA ALA A 246 -0.96 13.11 -3.79
C ALA A 246 -1.59 13.25 -5.18
N ILE A 247 -2.93 13.29 -5.26
CA ILE A 247 -3.67 13.61 -6.49
C ILE A 247 -3.49 15.10 -6.83
N ALA A 248 -3.66 15.98 -5.84
CA ALA A 248 -3.49 17.43 -6.01
C ALA A 248 -2.04 17.83 -6.34
N SER A 249 -1.05 17.05 -5.86
CA SER A 249 0.37 17.27 -6.13
C SER A 249 0.79 16.84 -7.53
N GLY A 250 -0.08 16.12 -8.26
CA GLY A 250 0.22 15.52 -9.56
C GLY A 250 1.05 14.23 -9.49
N GLU A 251 1.31 13.71 -8.28
CA GLU A 251 2.01 12.43 -8.08
C GLU A 251 1.15 11.22 -8.49
N ILE A 252 -0.18 11.37 -8.44
CA ILE A 252 -1.15 10.38 -8.89
C ILE A 252 -2.08 11.02 -9.94
N ASN A 253 -1.95 10.60 -11.20
CA ASN A 253 -2.83 11.07 -12.27
C ASN A 253 -4.12 10.22 -12.30
N VAL A 254 -5.24 10.81 -11.94
CA VAL A 254 -6.56 10.16 -11.98
C VAL A 254 -7.32 10.67 -13.22
N PRO A 255 -7.65 9.81 -14.20
CA PRO A 255 -8.56 10.20 -15.27
C PRO A 255 -9.95 10.48 -14.70
N ALA A 256 -10.58 11.57 -15.17
CA ALA A 256 -11.83 12.10 -14.61
C ALA A 256 -13.08 11.21 -14.83
N SER A 257 -12.96 10.03 -15.46
CA SER A 257 -14.10 9.10 -15.61
C SER A 257 -13.70 7.63 -15.73
N GLY A 258 -14.31 6.77 -14.88
CA GLY A 258 -14.55 5.37 -15.21
C GLY A 258 -13.51 4.30 -14.82
N GLY A 259 -12.89 4.37 -13.64
CA GLY A 259 -11.84 3.42 -13.27
C GLY A 259 -12.26 1.94 -13.16
N THR A 260 -11.75 1.11 -14.07
CA THR A 260 -11.87 -0.36 -14.01
C THR A 260 -11.10 -0.94 -12.81
N ALA A 261 -11.30 -2.23 -12.49
CA ALA A 261 -10.54 -2.91 -11.44
C ALA A 261 -9.00 -2.84 -11.64
N ALA A 262 -8.54 -2.73 -12.90
CA ALA A 262 -7.13 -2.53 -13.23
C ALA A 262 -6.62 -1.13 -12.81
N GLU A 263 -7.47 -0.12 -12.88
CA GLU A 263 -7.14 1.25 -12.48
C GLU A 263 -7.02 1.38 -10.97
N ARG A 264 -7.95 0.79 -10.19
CA ARG A 264 -7.79 0.69 -8.73
C ARG A 264 -6.51 -0.02 -8.32
N LYS A 265 -6.11 -1.06 -9.07
CA LYS A 265 -4.86 -1.79 -8.81
C LYS A 265 -3.62 -0.95 -9.14
N MET A 266 -3.64 -0.18 -10.23
CA MET A 266 -2.58 0.77 -10.55
C MET A 266 -2.49 1.89 -9.52
N LEU A 267 -3.63 2.41 -9.03
CA LEU A 267 -3.69 3.43 -7.99
C LEU A 267 -3.13 2.92 -6.67
N ALA A 268 -3.51 1.71 -6.25
CA ALA A 268 -2.97 1.07 -5.05
C ALA A 268 -1.45 0.80 -5.17
N GLN A 269 -0.96 0.45 -6.38
CA GLN A 269 0.48 0.31 -6.62
C GLN A 269 1.22 1.63 -6.64
N ALA A 270 0.62 2.71 -7.16
CA ALA A 270 1.19 4.05 -7.13
C ALA A 270 1.25 4.61 -5.70
N ALA A 271 0.17 4.47 -4.93
CA ALA A 271 0.12 4.84 -3.51
C ALA A 271 1.13 4.05 -2.69
N ALA A 272 1.33 2.76 -2.98
CA ALA A 272 2.27 1.89 -2.27
C ALA A 272 3.76 2.09 -2.67
N ARG A 273 4.09 3.01 -3.56
CA ARG A 273 5.49 3.29 -3.93
C ARG A 273 6.12 4.31 -2.98
N PRO A 274 7.38 4.11 -2.57
CA PRO A 274 8.09 5.15 -1.83
C PRO A 274 8.32 6.36 -2.73
N VAL A 275 8.01 7.54 -2.23
CA VAL A 275 8.17 8.82 -2.95
C VAL A 275 9.27 9.65 -2.31
N ALA A 276 10.10 10.25 -3.14
CA ALA A 276 11.17 11.17 -2.74
C ALA A 276 10.81 12.64 -3.06
N SER A 277 9.56 12.91 -3.48
CA SER A 277 9.14 14.19 -4.04
C SER A 277 8.44 15.03 -2.96
N ARG A 278 9.03 16.20 -2.68
CA ARG A 278 8.69 17.18 -1.63
C ARG A 278 9.11 16.75 -0.23
N SER A 279 10.38 16.97 0.05
CA SER A 279 10.82 17.00 1.42
C SER A 279 10.20 18.18 2.18
N SER A 280 9.49 17.87 3.25
CA SER A 280 9.17 18.86 4.28
C SER A 280 10.44 19.11 5.08
N ALA A 281 10.87 20.37 5.13
CA ALA A 281 12.01 20.79 5.92
C ALA A 281 11.56 21.73 7.04
N THR A 282 12.17 21.56 8.21
CA THR A 282 11.96 22.35 9.42
C THR A 282 13.32 22.76 9.97
N THR A 283 13.46 24.00 10.40
CA THR A 283 14.69 24.53 11.01
C THR A 283 14.55 24.71 12.52
N GLY A 284 15.68 24.89 13.22
CA GLY A 284 15.70 25.24 14.65
C GLY A 284 14.82 26.45 15.00
N GLY A 285 14.73 27.42 14.08
CA GLY A 285 13.88 28.61 14.22
C GLY A 285 12.38 28.33 14.19
N ASP A 286 11.95 27.27 13.53
CA ASP A 286 10.53 26.90 13.44
C ASP A 286 10.04 26.18 14.71
N VAL A 287 10.95 25.54 15.45
CA VAL A 287 10.62 24.69 16.62
C VAL A 287 10.91 25.35 17.97
N SER A 288 11.85 26.28 18.05
CA SER A 288 12.26 26.91 19.30
C SER A 288 11.93 28.41 19.33
N ARG A 289 11.10 28.82 20.29
CA ARG A 289 10.81 30.25 20.56
C ARG A 289 12.01 31.04 21.08
N PHE A 290 13.05 30.35 21.52
CA PHE A 290 14.30 30.94 22.01
C PHE A 290 15.34 31.06 20.89
N TRP A 291 15.04 30.51 19.71
CA TRP A 291 15.80 30.80 18.51
C TRP A 291 15.52 32.24 18.11
N ILE A 292 16.55 33.04 17.89
CA ILE A 292 16.41 34.45 17.51
C ILE A 292 16.33 34.48 15.97
N PRO A 293 15.16 34.66 15.34
CA PRO A 293 15.11 34.83 13.90
C PRO A 293 15.77 36.16 13.53
N VAL A 294 16.77 36.11 12.65
CA VAL A 294 17.26 37.34 12.00
C VAL A 294 16.13 37.92 11.17
N ARG A 295 15.94 39.24 11.25
CA ARG A 295 15.01 39.97 10.40
C ARG A 295 15.43 39.81 8.93
N GLY A 296 14.84 38.83 8.25
CA GLY A 296 15.07 38.56 6.84
C GLY A 296 14.34 37.30 6.43
N ARG A 297 13.05 37.43 6.08
CA ARG A 297 12.20 36.33 5.61
C ARG A 297 12.90 35.48 4.56
N VAL A 298 13.08 34.18 4.85
CA VAL A 298 12.96 33.15 3.83
C VAL A 298 11.53 33.24 3.31
N THR A 299 11.40 33.63 2.05
CA THR A 299 10.11 33.73 1.39
C THR A 299 9.59 32.33 1.14
N ALA A 300 8.39 32.04 1.64
CA ALA A 300 7.60 30.88 1.23
C ALA A 300 7.52 30.81 -0.31
N PRO A 301 7.39 29.62 -0.93
CA PRO A 301 7.29 29.51 -2.38
C PRO A 301 6.08 30.32 -2.86
N ARG A 302 6.34 31.37 -3.65
CA ARG A 302 5.27 32.05 -4.38
C ARG A 302 4.66 31.06 -5.37
N PRO A 303 3.32 30.94 -5.46
CA PRO A 303 2.72 30.23 -6.57
C PRO A 303 3.16 30.89 -7.88
N GLN A 304 3.75 30.09 -8.77
CA GLN A 304 4.15 30.51 -10.11
C GLN A 304 2.92 31.04 -10.85
N GLN A 305 2.88 32.35 -11.03
CA GLN A 305 1.93 32.99 -11.93
C GLN A 305 2.42 32.70 -13.35
N ALA A 306 1.55 32.09 -14.16
CA ALA A 306 1.87 31.65 -15.51
C ALA A 306 2.33 32.83 -16.39
N ASP A 307 3.60 32.80 -16.80
CA ASP A 307 4.15 33.71 -17.80
C ASP A 307 3.56 33.38 -19.16
N ASN A 308 2.55 34.16 -19.54
CA ASN A 308 1.96 34.12 -20.87
C ASN A 308 2.90 34.88 -21.84
N ARG A 309 3.83 34.15 -22.46
CA ARG A 309 4.67 34.68 -23.54
C ARG A 309 3.82 34.96 -24.78
N GLY A 310 3.59 36.24 -25.06
CA GLY A 310 3.04 36.70 -26.33
C GLY A 310 3.76 37.95 -26.83
N GLY A 311 4.42 37.83 -28.00
CA GLY A 311 4.52 38.89 -29.00
C GLY A 311 5.55 40.00 -28.80
N TYR A 312 6.62 39.94 -29.58
CA TYR A 312 7.63 40.98 -29.78
C TYR A 312 7.21 41.90 -30.94
N ALA A 313 7.17 43.23 -30.75
CA ALA A 313 7.54 44.25 -31.75
C ALA A 313 7.51 45.69 -31.16
N PRO A 314 8.35 46.64 -31.64
CA PRO A 314 8.82 47.80 -30.86
C PRO A 314 8.40 49.19 -31.38
N ALA A 315 8.41 50.22 -30.51
CA ALA A 315 8.66 51.67 -30.78
C ALA A 315 8.43 52.46 -29.46
N ASN A 316 9.44 53.04 -28.82
CA ASN A 316 10.17 54.30 -29.03
C ASN A 316 9.72 55.44 -28.09
N ASP A 317 10.73 56.03 -27.43
CA ASP A 317 10.87 57.33 -26.75
C ASP A 317 9.88 57.84 -25.69
N GLY A 318 10.43 58.13 -24.51
CA GLY A 318 9.83 59.05 -23.54
C GLY A 318 10.32 58.85 -22.11
N ARG A 319 11.32 59.62 -21.68
CA ARG A 319 11.74 59.70 -20.27
C ARG A 319 10.57 60.14 -19.39
N GLY A 320 10.24 59.33 -18.38
CA GLY A 320 9.36 59.70 -17.28
C GLY A 320 9.66 58.83 -16.07
N VAL A 321 10.27 59.42 -15.03
CA VAL A 321 10.53 58.77 -13.75
C VAL A 321 9.19 58.46 -13.09
N SER A 322 8.80 57.19 -12.98
CA SER A 322 7.56 56.80 -12.28
C SER A 322 7.77 56.87 -10.77
N ALA A 323 7.07 57.79 -10.10
CA ALA A 323 6.97 57.79 -8.64
C ALA A 323 6.24 56.53 -8.14
N PRO A 324 6.63 55.95 -7.00
CA PRO A 324 5.96 54.78 -6.45
C PRO A 324 4.50 55.13 -6.09
N THR A 325 3.56 54.49 -6.78
CA THR A 325 2.13 54.64 -6.52
C THR A 325 1.77 53.75 -5.32
N GLY A 326 1.21 54.36 -4.27
CA GLY A 326 0.75 53.65 -3.08
C GLY A 326 -0.41 52.67 -3.35
N PRO A 327 -0.88 51.93 -2.34
CA PRO A 327 -1.95 50.96 -2.51
C PRO A 327 -3.23 51.61 -3.05
N VAL A 328 -3.80 51.03 -4.11
CA VAL A 328 -5.09 51.41 -4.70
C VAL A 328 -6.10 50.29 -4.50
N VAL A 329 -7.39 50.63 -4.36
CA VAL A 329 -8.49 49.67 -4.35
C VAL A 329 -9.30 49.85 -5.63
N ARG A 330 -9.59 48.74 -6.31
CA ARG A 330 -10.49 48.70 -7.45
C ARG A 330 -11.92 48.62 -6.94
N VAL A 331 -12.72 49.64 -7.24
CA VAL A 331 -14.15 49.65 -6.93
C VAL A 331 -14.92 49.48 -8.22
N THR A 332 -15.78 48.46 -8.25
CA THR A 332 -16.64 48.14 -9.39
C THR A 332 -18.04 48.66 -9.11
N ARG A 333 -18.58 49.50 -9.99
CA ARG A 333 -19.99 49.93 -9.94
C ARG A 333 -20.64 49.65 -11.29
N GLY A 334 -21.46 48.60 -11.33
CA GLY A 334 -21.98 48.08 -12.60
C GLY A 334 -20.84 47.63 -13.50
N ASP A 335 -20.91 47.98 -14.78
CA ASP A 335 -19.96 47.55 -15.82
C ASP A 335 -18.69 48.43 -15.92
N LYS A 336 -18.47 49.33 -14.96
CA LYS A 336 -17.29 50.21 -14.92
C LYS A 336 -16.44 49.95 -13.68
N MET A 337 -15.15 49.72 -13.92
CA MET A 337 -14.12 49.55 -12.89
C MET A 337 -13.27 50.83 -12.81
N THR A 338 -13.14 51.39 -11.61
CA THR A 338 -12.28 52.56 -11.35
C THR A 338 -11.30 52.26 -10.21
N GLU A 339 -10.05 52.69 -10.37
CA GLU A 339 -9.01 52.57 -9.35
C GLU A 339 -9.00 53.82 -8.47
N VAL A 340 -9.11 53.64 -7.15
CA VAL A 340 -9.11 54.72 -6.16
C VAL A 340 -7.93 54.52 -5.19
N PRO A 341 -7.06 55.52 -5.00
CA PRO A 341 -5.94 55.42 -4.06
C PRO A 341 -6.42 55.40 -2.60
N VAL A 342 -5.80 54.54 -1.78
CA VAL A 342 -6.17 54.38 -0.37
C VAL A 342 -5.33 55.32 0.48
N GLY A 343 -5.87 56.52 0.77
CA GLY A 343 -5.32 57.47 1.74
C GLY A 343 -5.46 58.93 1.31
N GLY A 344 -6.29 59.72 2.00
CA GLY A 344 -6.36 61.17 1.75
C GLY A 344 -7.61 61.95 2.18
N LYS A 345 -8.41 61.50 3.15
CA LYS A 345 -8.99 62.29 4.25
C LYS A 345 -9.61 61.36 5.28
#